data_AF-A0A2R7KIW2-F1
#
_entry.id   AF-A0A2R7KIW2-F1
#
_cell.length_a   1.000
_cell.length_b   1.000
_cell.length_c   1.000
_cell.angle_alpha   90.00
_cell.angle_beta   90.00
_cell.angle_gamma   90.00
#
_symmetry.space_group_name_H-M   'P 1'
#
loop_
_entity.id
_entity.type
_entity.pdbx_description
1 polymer ?
#
loop_
_entity_poly.entity_id
_entity_poly.type
_entity_poly.pdbx_seq_one_letter_code
_entity_poly.pdbx_strand_id
1 'polypeptide(L)'
;MRKITDLLNLRDGEDDRAKTLETVKNNITFKGANLWILACAIIVASVGLNVNSTAVIIGAMLISPLMGPIVGAGFALGIYDFSLLKRSLKNLLTATVVSLIVSTLYFYLSPFKDVQSELLARTSP
;
A
#
# COMPACT_ATOMS: atom_id res chain seq x y z
N MET A 1 -39.11 23.41 -2.83
CA MET A 1 -37.97 23.40 -1.88
C MET A 1 -37.47 22.01 -1.46
N ARG A 2 -38.25 20.92 -1.54
CA ARG A 2 -37.81 19.55 -1.14
C ARG A 2 -36.70 18.90 -2.00
N LYS A 3 -36.48 19.32 -3.25
CA LYS A 3 -35.51 18.68 -4.16
C LYS A 3 -34.04 18.89 -3.77
N ILE A 4 -33.70 20.02 -3.13
CA ILE A 4 -32.31 20.34 -2.76
C ILE A 4 -31.89 19.54 -1.52
N THR A 5 -32.81 19.32 -0.58
CA THR A 5 -32.54 18.51 0.62
C THR A 5 -32.36 17.04 0.30
N ASP A 6 -33.05 16.51 -0.72
CA ASP A 6 -32.87 15.13 -1.17
C ASP A 6 -31.54 14.94 -1.92
N LEU A 7 -31.10 15.94 -2.71
CA LEU A 7 -29.78 15.93 -3.37
C LEU A 7 -28.59 16.07 -2.41
N LEU A 8 -28.78 16.75 -1.27
CA LEU A 8 -27.75 16.96 -0.24
C LEU A 8 -27.88 15.98 0.93
N ASN A 9 -28.72 14.94 0.80
CA ASN A 9 -28.93 13.97 1.87
C ASN A 9 -27.77 12.95 1.92
N LEU A 10 -26.80 13.21 2.80
CA LEU A 10 -25.61 12.38 3.00
C LEU A 10 -25.89 10.96 3.49
N ARG A 11 -27.11 10.68 4.00
CA ARG A 11 -27.50 9.32 4.43
C ARG A 11 -27.86 8.42 3.25
N ASP A 12 -28.21 9.00 2.09
CA ASP A 12 -28.59 8.26 0.90
C ASP A 12 -27.31 7.82 0.15
N GLY A 13 -26.77 6.66 0.56
CA GLY A 13 -25.51 6.13 0.05
C GLY A 13 -24.47 5.78 1.12
N GLU A 14 -24.75 6.01 2.41
CA GLU A 14 -23.90 5.50 3.50
C GLU A 14 -23.93 3.96 3.50
N ASP A 15 -22.75 3.34 3.37
CA ASP A 15 -22.62 1.91 3.53
C ASP A 15 -22.78 1.50 5.00
N ASP A 16 -23.22 0.27 5.24
CA ASP A 16 -23.43 -0.20 6.60
C ASP A 16 -22.11 -0.24 7.37
N ARG A 17 -22.12 0.21 8.63
CA ARG A 17 -20.91 0.26 9.47
C ARG A 17 -20.27 -1.12 9.63
N ALA A 18 -21.09 -2.17 9.74
CA ALA A 18 -20.61 -3.54 9.85
C ALA A 18 -19.95 -4.01 8.54
N LYS A 19 -20.56 -3.69 7.38
CA LYS A 19 -19.97 -3.98 6.06
C LYS A 19 -18.64 -3.26 5.84
N THR A 20 -18.55 -2.00 6.26
CA THR A 20 -17.31 -1.22 6.16
C THR A 20 -16.20 -1.87 6.98
N LEU A 21 -16.52 -2.24 8.22
CA LEU A 21 -15.57 -2.89 9.13
C LEU A 21 -15.11 -4.27 8.61
N GLU A 22 -16.02 -5.06 8.04
CA GLU A 22 -15.69 -6.33 7.41
C GLU A 22 -14.78 -6.14 6.18
N THR A 23 -15.11 -5.16 5.33
CA THR A 23 -14.31 -4.82 4.15
C THR A 23 -12.89 -4.44 4.54
N VAL A 24 -12.71 -3.58 5.55
CA VAL A 24 -11.39 -3.22 6.06
C VAL A 24 -10.65 -4.45 6.61
N LYS A 25 -11.32 -5.30 7.40
CA LYS A 25 -10.73 -6.55 7.93
C LYS A 25 -10.24 -7.49 6.84
N ASN A 26 -10.99 -7.62 5.74
CA ASN A 26 -10.62 -8.46 4.61
C ASN A 26 -9.43 -7.89 3.83
N ASN A 27 -9.40 -6.56 3.65
CA ASN A 27 -8.30 -5.86 2.95
C ASN A 27 -6.97 -5.85 3.73
N ILE A 28 -6.98 -6.05 5.05
CA ILE A 28 -5.76 -6.14 5.85
C ILE A 28 -4.98 -7.44 5.58
N THR A 29 -5.62 -8.49 5.06
CA THR A 29 -4.99 -9.82 4.98
C THR A 29 -3.91 -9.88 3.90
N PHE A 30 -2.67 -9.97 4.37
CA PHE A 30 -1.47 -10.15 3.56
C PHE A 30 -1.09 -11.65 3.53
N LYS A 31 -1.68 -12.43 2.61
CA LYS A 31 -1.37 -13.86 2.46
C LYS A 31 -1.33 -14.26 0.97
N GLY A 32 -0.48 -15.24 0.66
CA GLY A 32 -0.45 -15.92 -0.63
C GLY A 32 -0.16 -14.98 -1.80
N ALA A 33 -1.18 -14.71 -2.61
CA ALA A 33 -1.07 -13.90 -3.83
C ALA A 33 -0.56 -12.48 -3.57
N ASN A 34 -1.03 -11.81 -2.51
CA ASN A 34 -0.62 -10.43 -2.21
C ASN A 34 0.88 -10.31 -1.91
N LEU A 35 1.51 -11.34 -1.33
CA LEU A 35 2.96 -11.36 -1.07
C LEU A 35 3.75 -11.50 -2.38
N TRP A 36 3.30 -12.35 -3.28
CA TRP A 36 3.93 -12.51 -4.60
C TRP A 36 3.76 -11.26 -5.46
N ILE A 37 2.56 -10.67 -5.47
CA ILE A 37 2.31 -9.40 -6.16
C ILE A 37 3.20 -8.30 -5.59
N LEU A 38 3.35 -8.22 -4.25
CA LEU A 38 4.28 -7.29 -3.62
C LEU A 38 5.71 -7.52 -4.09
N ALA A 39 6.20 -8.76 -4.06
CA ALA A 39 7.56 -9.07 -4.49
C ALA A 39 7.80 -8.65 -5.95
N CYS A 40 6.84 -8.95 -6.85
CA CYS A 40 6.88 -8.49 -8.23
C CYS A 40 6.87 -6.95 -8.34
N ALA A 41 6.01 -6.27 -7.57
CA ALA A 41 5.92 -4.82 -7.56
C ALA A 41 7.25 -4.18 -7.13
N ILE A 42 7.93 -4.74 -6.13
CA ILE A 42 9.24 -4.26 -5.67
C ILE A 42 10.30 -4.47 -6.75
N ILE A 43 10.32 -5.61 -7.43
CA ILE A 43 11.26 -5.83 -8.55
C ILE A 43 11.02 -4.81 -9.66
N VAL A 44 9.75 -4.60 -10.06
CA VAL A 44 9.39 -3.60 -11.08
C VAL A 44 9.78 -2.20 -10.64
N ALA A 45 9.57 -1.84 -9.37
CA ALA A 45 9.99 -0.56 -8.82
C ALA A 45 11.52 -0.39 -8.88
N SER A 46 12.28 -1.42 -8.50
CA SER A 46 13.74 -1.39 -8.55
C SER A 46 14.28 -1.32 -9.99
N VAL A 47 13.64 -2.01 -10.94
CA VAL A 47 13.93 -1.83 -12.37
C VAL A 47 13.62 -0.39 -12.80
N GLY A 48 12.45 0.14 -12.43
CA GLY A 48 12.03 1.51 -12.73
C GLY A 48 13.01 2.57 -12.22
N LEU A 49 13.56 2.36 -11.02
CA LEU A 49 14.62 3.20 -10.46
C LEU A 49 15.92 3.11 -11.27
N ASN A 50 16.35 1.90 -11.66
CA ASN A 50 17.56 1.71 -12.48
C ASN A 50 17.42 2.38 -13.86
N VAL A 51 16.25 2.31 -14.49
CA VAL A 51 16.01 2.93 -15.81
C VAL A 51 15.56 4.38 -15.73
N ASN A 52 15.54 4.99 -14.53
CA ASN A 52 15.09 6.36 -14.28
C ASN A 52 13.69 6.67 -14.86
N SER A 53 12.75 5.72 -14.76
CA SER A 53 11.40 5.85 -15.33
C SER A 53 10.35 6.01 -14.24
N THR A 54 9.90 7.26 -14.04
CA THR A 54 8.82 7.60 -13.11
C THR A 54 7.52 6.83 -13.45
N ALA A 55 7.24 6.60 -14.74
CA ALA A 55 6.04 5.87 -15.18
C ALA A 55 6.02 4.42 -14.66
N VAL A 56 7.16 3.72 -14.71
CA VAL A 56 7.29 2.34 -14.20
C VAL A 56 7.17 2.32 -12.68
N ILE A 57 7.75 3.31 -12.00
CA ILE A 57 7.67 3.45 -10.54
C ILE A 57 6.22 3.66 -10.09
N ILE A 58 5.47 4.54 -10.75
CA ILE A 58 4.05 4.78 -10.46
C ILE A 58 3.23 3.50 -10.74
N GLY A 59 3.51 2.79 -11.83
CA GLY A 59 2.88 1.52 -12.15
C GLY A 59 3.04 0.48 -11.03
N ALA A 60 4.24 0.38 -10.45
CA ALA A 60 4.52 -0.48 -9.30
C ALA A 60 3.74 -0.06 -8.04
N MET A 61 3.49 1.24 -7.83
CA MET A 61 2.67 1.73 -6.72
C MET A 61 1.20 1.31 -6.87
N LEU A 62 0.64 1.34 -8.09
CA LEU A 62 -0.76 0.99 -8.35
C LEU A 62 -1.08 -0.48 -8.12
N ILE A 63 -0.12 -1.37 -8.40
CA ILE A 63 -0.31 -2.82 -8.23
C ILE A 63 0.00 -3.30 -6.80
N SER A 64 0.65 -2.47 -5.98
CA SER A 64 1.13 -2.88 -4.66
C SER A 64 -0.02 -3.01 -3.64
N PRO A 65 -0.22 -4.17 -3.01
CA PRO A 65 -1.31 -4.40 -2.05
C PRO A 65 -1.05 -3.80 -0.66
N LEU A 66 -0.16 -2.81 -0.53
CA LEU A 66 0.21 -2.17 0.73
C LEU A 66 -0.88 -1.24 1.30
N MET A 67 -1.78 -0.72 0.47
CA MET A 67 -2.83 0.20 0.95
C MET A 67 -3.76 -0.45 1.97
N GLY A 68 -4.07 -1.74 1.85
CA GLY A 68 -4.98 -2.45 2.77
C GLY A 68 -4.52 -2.39 4.24
N PRO A 69 -3.31 -2.85 4.58
CA PRO A 69 -2.77 -2.73 5.94
C PRO A 69 -2.64 -1.30 6.46
N ILE A 70 -2.30 -0.32 5.59
CA ILE A 70 -2.16 1.10 5.98
C ILE A 70 -3.51 1.68 6.38
N VAL A 71 -4.51 1.55 5.49
CA VAL A 71 -5.89 2.00 5.75
C VAL A 71 -6.47 1.27 6.95
N GLY A 72 -6.20 -0.03 7.08
CA GLY A 72 -6.64 -0.83 8.21
C GLY A 72 -6.06 -0.40 9.55
N ALA A 73 -4.80 0.06 9.60
CA ALA A 73 -4.21 0.61 10.82
C ALA A 73 -4.85 1.96 11.20
N GLY A 74 -5.04 2.86 10.22
CA GLY A 74 -5.72 4.14 10.45
C GLY A 74 -7.18 3.98 10.88
N PHE A 75 -7.91 3.07 10.24
CA PHE A 75 -9.28 2.74 10.61
C PHE A 75 -9.36 2.16 12.02
N ALA A 76 -8.47 1.21 12.36
CA ALA A 76 -8.40 0.62 13.68
C ALA A 76 -8.13 1.65 14.79
N LEU A 77 -7.27 2.64 14.53
CA LEU A 77 -7.06 3.77 15.43
C LEU A 77 -8.32 4.63 15.57
N GLY A 78 -9.03 4.90 14.47
CA GLY A 78 -10.25 5.69 14.48
C GLY A 78 -11.40 5.07 15.29
N ILE A 79 -11.50 3.74 15.31
CA ILE A 79 -12.51 2.99 16.09
C ILE A 79 -11.99 2.46 17.43
N TYR A 80 -10.76 2.78 17.82
CA TYR A 80 -10.08 2.27 19.02
C TYR A 80 -10.02 0.73 19.14
N ASP A 81 -9.92 0.01 18.01
CA ASP A 81 -9.79 -1.45 17.98
C ASP A 81 -8.30 -1.86 17.96
N PHE A 82 -7.75 -2.10 19.16
CA PHE A 82 -6.34 -2.51 19.32
C PHE A 82 -6.02 -3.88 18.71
N SER A 83 -7.01 -4.78 18.60
CA SER A 83 -6.82 -6.10 18.00
C SER A 83 -6.59 -5.96 16.50
N LEU A 84 -7.42 -5.15 15.84
CA LEU A 84 -7.29 -4.82 14.43
C LEU A 84 -5.99 -4.05 14.16
N LEU A 85 -5.67 -3.08 15.02
CA LEU A 85 -4.45 -2.27 14.90
C LEU A 85 -3.19 -3.15 14.92
N LYS A 86 -3.08 -4.05 15.91
CA LYS A 86 -1.92 -4.94 16.03
C LYS A 86 -1.79 -5.88 14.83
N ARG A 87 -2.91 -6.36 14.30
CA ARG A 87 -2.93 -7.20 13.09
C ARG A 87 -2.46 -6.44 11.86
N SER A 88 -2.97 -5.22 11.65
CA SER A 88 -2.57 -4.34 10.54
C SER A 88 -1.09 -3.97 10.61
N LEU A 89 -0.59 -3.59 11.79
CA LEU A 89 0.82 -3.27 12.00
C LEU A 89 1.73 -4.48 11.74
N LYS A 90 1.35 -5.67 12.23
CA LYS A 90 2.14 -6.89 11.99
C LYS A 90 2.24 -7.22 10.50
N ASN A 91 1.14 -7.05 9.77
CA ASN A 91 1.13 -7.25 8.32
C ASN A 91 1.96 -6.19 7.59
N LEU A 92 1.85 -4.92 7.98
CA LEU A 92 2.66 -3.84 7.44
C LEU A 92 4.15 -4.11 7.65
N LEU A 93 4.55 -4.47 8.88
CA LEU A 93 5.93 -4.80 9.21
C LEU A 93 6.45 -5.99 8.40
N THR A 94 5.64 -7.04 8.25
CA THR A 94 5.98 -8.20 7.42
C THR A 94 6.19 -7.80 5.96
N ALA A 95 5.29 -6.97 5.41
CA ALA A 95 5.39 -6.48 4.05
C ALA A 95 6.65 -5.61 3.86
N THR A 96 6.96 -4.72 4.79
CA THR A 96 8.18 -3.89 4.77
C THR A 96 9.45 -4.75 4.79
N VAL A 97 9.52 -5.76 5.66
CA VAL A 97 10.67 -6.68 5.74
C VAL A 97 10.83 -7.47 4.44
N VAL A 98 9.74 -8.00 3.88
CA VAL A 98 9.78 -8.71 2.59
C VAL A 98 10.24 -7.77 1.46
N SER A 99 9.69 -6.56 1.39
CA SER A 99 10.08 -5.56 0.40
C SER A 99 11.56 -5.19 0.48
N LEU A 100 12.08 -4.99 1.71
CA LEU A 100 13.50 -4.74 1.95
C LEU A 100 14.35 -5.90 1.44
N ILE A 101 14.02 -7.14 1.82
CA ILE A 101 14.76 -8.33 1.41
C ILE A 101 14.77 -8.45 -0.13
N VAL A 102 13.61 -8.35 -0.78
CA VAL A 102 13.50 -8.48 -2.24
C VAL A 102 14.28 -7.38 -2.96
N SER A 103 14.16 -6.13 -2.52
CA SER A 103 14.89 -5.01 -3.11
C SER A 103 16.39 -5.16 -2.92
N THR A 104 16.84 -5.48 -1.70
CA THR A 104 18.25 -5.73 -1.40
C THR A 104 18.81 -6.87 -2.24
N LEU A 105 18.08 -7.98 -2.38
CA LEU A 105 18.51 -9.11 -3.21
C LEU A 105 18.65 -8.69 -4.68
N TYR A 106 17.67 -7.95 -5.19
CA TYR A 106 17.69 -7.43 -6.56
C TYR A 106 18.89 -6.51 -6.80
N PHE A 107 19.12 -5.51 -5.95
CA PHE A 107 20.25 -4.58 -6.08
C PHE A 107 21.60 -5.26 -5.85
N TYR A 108 21.66 -6.29 -5.01
CA TYR A 108 22.88 -7.07 -4.80
C TYR A 108 23.26 -7.91 -6.03
N LEU A 109 22.26 -8.50 -6.70
CA LEU A 109 22.44 -9.28 -7.93
C LEU A 109 22.65 -8.38 -9.16
N SER A 110 22.09 -7.17 -9.14
CA SER A 110 22.17 -6.22 -10.24
C SER A 110 23.58 -5.63 -10.38
N PRO A 111 24.20 -5.71 -11.58
CA PRO A 111 25.53 -5.14 -11.83
C PRO A 111 25.54 -3.61 -11.94
N PHE A 112 24.38 -2.95 -11.97
CA PHE A 112 24.24 -1.49 -12.05
C PHE A 112 24.42 -0.85 -10.67
N LYS A 113 25.57 -0.20 -10.47
CA LYS A 113 25.94 0.51 -9.22
C LYS A 113 25.84 2.04 -9.32
N ASP A 114 25.49 2.57 -10.49
CA ASP A 114 25.37 4.01 -10.69
C ASP A 114 24.11 4.54 -10.01
N VAL A 115 24.28 5.61 -9.22
CA VAL A 115 23.20 6.23 -8.46
C VAL A 115 22.39 7.09 -9.41
N GLN A 116 21.21 6.61 -9.81
CA GLN A 116 20.33 7.29 -10.74
C GLN A 116 19.63 8.51 -10.09
N SER A 117 19.35 9.54 -10.89
CA SER A 117 18.82 10.84 -10.45
C SER A 117 17.52 10.76 -9.64
N GLU A 118 16.66 9.77 -9.89
CA GLU A 118 15.41 9.55 -9.13
C GLU A 118 15.70 9.02 -7.73
N LEU A 119 16.79 8.27 -7.53
CA LEU A 119 17.22 7.82 -6.21
C LEU A 119 17.77 9.02 -5.41
N LEU A 120 18.59 9.85 -6.04
CA LEU A 120 19.16 11.07 -5.44
C LEU A 120 18.07 12.10 -5.10
N ALA A 121 17.08 12.26 -5.98
CA ALA A 121 15.96 13.17 -5.78
C ALA A 121 15.06 12.76 -4.60
N ARG A 122 15.13 11.51 -4.12
CA ARG A 122 14.41 11.03 -2.94
C ARG A 122 15.26 11.04 -1.67
N THR A 123 16.55 11.40 -1.77
CA THR A 123 17.47 11.57 -0.63
C THR A 123 17.86 13.02 -0.37
N SER A 124 17.53 13.94 -1.29
CA SER A 124 17.72 15.38 -1.10
C SER A 124 16.41 16.04 -0.63
N PRO A 125 16.48 16.98 0.34
CA PRO A 125 15.29 17.65 0.88
C PRO A 125 14.60 18.56 -0.14
#